data_AF-A0A9J6CL05-F1
#
_entry.id   AF-A0A9J6CL05-F1
#
_cell.length_a   1.000
_cell.length_b   1.000
_cell.length_c   1.000
_cell.angle_alpha   90.00
_cell.angle_beta   90.00
_cell.angle_gamma   90.00
#
_symmetry.space_group_name_H-M   'P 1'
#
loop_
_entity.id
_entity.type
_entity.pdbx_description
1 polymer ?
#
loop_
_entity_poly.entity_id
_entity_poly.type
_entity_poly.pdbx_seq_one_letter_code
_entity_poly.pdbx_strand_id
1 'polypeptide(L)'
;MCKQKAKSKLQKFIENSKLKWLQIGKSINNNPSSSLDLLKETLLEVKDYIDESENILILGDFNHELKLGSPLETFMLQSFDTRLFSPRESTTNARTVIDGVFGRIEDYNVEVFIYESYASHHKPLVIRVHEL
;
A
#
# COMPACT_ATOMS: atom_id res chain seq x y z
N MET A 1 -28.48 -10.75 3.77
CA MET A 1 -27.80 -12.05 4.00
C MET A 1 -26.48 -12.26 3.23
N CYS A 2 -26.16 -11.53 2.15
CA CYS A 2 -24.95 -11.77 1.35
C CYS A 2 -23.63 -11.22 1.97
N LYS A 3 -23.69 -10.11 2.74
CA LYS A 3 -22.50 -9.42 3.29
C LYS A 3 -21.75 -10.22 4.36
N GLN A 4 -22.44 -10.99 5.20
CA GLN A 4 -21.80 -11.78 6.27
C GLN A 4 -20.99 -12.98 5.73
N LYS A 5 -21.47 -13.66 4.68
CA LYS A 5 -20.76 -14.78 4.03
C LYS A 5 -19.49 -14.35 3.29
N ALA A 6 -19.47 -13.16 2.69
CA ALA A 6 -18.28 -12.62 2.04
C ALA A 6 -17.20 -12.22 3.06
N LYS A 7 -17.62 -11.60 4.18
CA LYS A 7 -16.71 -11.19 5.27
C LYS A 7 -16.02 -12.40 5.91
N SER A 8 -16.74 -13.52 6.13
CA SER A 8 -16.17 -14.73 6.69
C SER A 8 -15.22 -15.48 5.75
N LYS A 9 -15.45 -15.41 4.43
CA LYS A 9 -14.55 -16.02 3.43
C LYS A 9 -13.25 -15.23 3.28
N LEU A 10 -13.35 -13.90 3.20
CA LEU A 10 -12.19 -13.02 3.12
C LEU A 10 -11.32 -13.19 4.38
N GLN A 11 -11.93 -13.17 5.56
CA GLN A 11 -11.21 -13.32 6.82
C GLN A 11 -10.48 -14.68 6.93
N LYS A 12 -11.11 -15.77 6.49
CA LYS A 12 -10.45 -17.09 6.41
C LYS A 12 -9.32 -17.13 5.38
N PHE A 13 -9.46 -16.43 4.25
CA PHE A 13 -8.37 -16.34 3.28
C PHE A 13 -7.16 -15.65 3.91
N ILE A 14 -7.38 -14.54 4.60
CA ILE A 14 -6.33 -13.75 5.26
C ILE A 14 -5.61 -14.56 6.34
N GLU A 15 -6.39 -15.22 7.20
CA GLU A 15 -5.86 -16.01 8.33
C GLU A 15 -5.04 -17.23 7.86
N ASN A 16 -5.37 -17.79 6.69
CA ASN A 16 -4.65 -18.94 6.13
C ASN A 16 -3.62 -18.56 5.05
N SER A 17 -3.63 -17.30 4.58
CA SER A 17 -2.69 -16.83 3.56
C SER A 17 -1.34 -16.50 4.18
N LYS A 18 -0.28 -16.76 3.42
CA LYS A 18 1.05 -16.22 3.69
C LYS A 18 1.14 -14.71 3.47
N LEU A 19 0.11 -14.12 2.85
CA LEU A 19 0.01 -12.69 2.59
C LEU A 19 -0.12 -11.89 3.89
N LYS A 20 0.82 -10.98 4.09
CA LYS A 20 0.76 -9.94 5.12
C LYS A 20 0.46 -8.58 4.49
N TRP A 21 -0.07 -7.68 5.30
CA TRP A 21 -0.26 -6.30 4.89
C TRP A 21 0.04 -5.34 6.01
N LEU A 22 0.60 -4.20 5.62
CA LEU A 22 0.92 -3.10 6.50
C LEU A 22 0.25 -1.85 5.92
N GLN A 23 -0.67 -1.26 6.70
CA GLN A 23 -1.27 0.01 6.33
C GLN A 23 -0.51 1.15 6.99
N ILE A 24 0.11 1.98 6.17
CA ILE A 24 0.74 3.24 6.53
C ILE A 24 -0.30 4.34 6.33
N GLY A 25 -1.07 4.65 7.38
CA GLY A 25 -2.08 5.70 7.32
C GLY A 25 -2.77 5.95 8.66
N LYS A 26 -2.96 7.24 8.98
CA LYS A 26 -3.57 7.88 10.17
C LYS A 26 -2.74 8.12 11.45
N SER A 27 -1.63 7.44 11.74
CA SER A 27 -0.87 7.73 12.99
C SER A 27 0.53 8.34 12.79
N ILE A 28 1.09 8.29 11.59
CA ILE A 28 2.49 8.71 11.38
C ILE A 28 2.58 10.14 10.84
N ASN A 29 1.66 10.57 9.97
CA ASN A 29 1.69 11.91 9.40
C ASN A 29 0.27 12.45 9.14
N ASN A 30 -0.30 13.15 10.12
CA ASN A 30 -1.37 14.12 9.85
C ASN A 30 -0.81 15.45 9.31
N ASN A 31 0.49 15.51 9.03
CA ASN A 31 1.14 16.68 8.50
C ASN A 31 1.53 16.45 7.04
N PRO A 32 0.85 17.05 6.06
CA PRO A 32 1.27 17.01 4.65
C PRO A 32 2.64 17.66 4.40
N SER A 33 3.26 18.26 5.43
CA SER A 33 4.65 18.74 5.42
C SER A 33 5.65 17.82 6.15
N SER A 34 5.25 16.59 6.51
CA SER A 34 6.19 15.61 7.04
C SER A 34 7.31 15.33 6.04
N SER A 35 8.55 15.35 6.51
CA SER A 35 9.70 15.08 5.64
C SER A 35 9.71 13.61 5.21
N LEU A 36 10.26 13.37 4.03
CA LEU A 36 10.49 12.02 3.53
C LEU A 36 11.35 11.20 4.51
N ASP A 37 12.27 11.86 5.21
CA ASP A 37 13.16 11.17 6.15
C ASP A 37 12.41 10.65 7.38
N LEU A 38 11.42 11.39 7.90
CA LEU A 38 10.56 10.88 8.97
C LEU A 38 9.77 9.65 8.52
N LEU A 39 9.22 9.66 7.30
CA LEU A 39 8.55 8.47 6.74
C LEU A 39 9.50 7.27 6.64
N LYS A 40 10.74 7.49 6.18
CA LYS A 40 11.75 6.43 6.11
C LYS A 40 12.07 5.86 7.49
N GLU A 41 12.28 6.73 8.48
CA GLU A 41 12.55 6.32 9.87
C GLU A 41 11.41 5.44 10.39
N THR A 42 10.16 5.84 10.21
CA THR A 42 9.04 5.03 10.67
C THR A 42 8.89 3.70 9.94
N LEU A 43 9.19 3.66 8.64
CA LEU A 43 9.21 2.39 7.90
C LEU A 43 10.33 1.47 8.42
N LEU A 44 11.47 2.03 8.84
CA LEU A 44 12.57 1.26 9.43
C LEU A 44 12.23 0.71 10.82
N GLU A 45 11.39 1.40 11.61
CA GLU A 45 10.93 0.90 12.92
C GLU A 45 10.16 -0.42 12.82
N VAL A 46 9.53 -0.68 11.67
CA VAL A 46 8.75 -1.90 11.40
C VAL A 46 9.46 -2.82 10.41
N LYS A 47 10.76 -2.59 10.16
CA LYS A 47 11.54 -3.34 9.16
C LYS A 47 11.53 -4.84 9.43
N ASP A 48 11.73 -5.26 10.68
CA ASP A 48 11.79 -6.68 11.03
C ASP A 48 10.50 -7.41 10.61
N TYR A 49 9.33 -6.78 10.84
CA TYR A 49 8.04 -7.32 10.41
C TYR A 49 7.92 -7.44 8.88
N ILE A 50 8.44 -6.46 8.15
CA ILE A 50 8.45 -6.46 6.68
C ILE A 50 9.37 -7.57 6.16
N ASP A 51 10.58 -7.68 6.73
CA ASP A 51 11.61 -8.63 6.29
C ASP A 51 11.22 -10.09 6.57
N GLU A 52 10.57 -10.36 7.71
CA GLU A 52 10.05 -11.69 8.07
C GLU A 52 8.86 -12.15 7.19
N SER A 53 8.28 -11.24 6.40
CA SER A 53 7.12 -11.54 5.56
C SER A 53 7.55 -11.93 4.14
N GLU A 54 7.34 -13.20 3.75
CA GLU A 54 7.58 -13.66 2.37
C GLU A 54 6.75 -12.85 1.35
N ASN A 55 5.45 -12.73 1.61
CA ASN A 55 4.50 -12.00 0.77
C ASN A 55 3.92 -10.82 1.58
N ILE A 56 4.23 -9.57 1.20
CA ILE A 56 3.75 -8.37 1.89
C ILE A 56 3.27 -7.29 0.93
N LEU A 57 2.15 -6.64 1.31
CA LEU A 57 1.69 -5.37 0.75
C LEU A 57 1.84 -4.25 1.79
N ILE A 58 2.38 -3.12 1.37
CA ILE A 58 2.50 -1.89 2.15
C ILE A 58 1.63 -0.84 1.46
N LEU A 59 0.55 -0.45 2.12
CA LEU A 59 -0.51 0.40 1.57
C LEU A 59 -0.49 1.73 2.31
N GLY A 60 -0.63 2.86 1.63
CA GLY A 60 -0.72 4.12 2.37
C GLY A 60 -0.95 5.36 1.54
N ASP A 61 -1.34 6.42 2.25
CA ASP A 61 -1.14 7.80 1.82
C ASP A 61 0.26 8.22 2.26
N PHE A 62 1.20 8.25 1.32
CA PHE A 62 2.59 8.55 1.64
C PHE A 62 2.87 10.05 1.70
N ASN A 63 1.95 10.91 1.22
CA ASN A 63 2.18 12.35 1.03
C ASN A 63 3.47 12.70 0.25
N HIS A 64 4.03 11.74 -0.48
CA HIS A 64 5.19 11.90 -1.35
C HIS A 64 4.87 11.35 -2.73
N GLU A 65 5.37 12.04 -3.75
CA GLU A 65 5.04 11.73 -5.12
C GLU A 65 5.61 10.37 -5.57
N LEU A 66 4.73 9.46 -5.99
CA LEU A 66 5.03 8.10 -6.42
C LEU A 66 5.33 8.01 -7.93
N LYS A 67 6.30 8.78 -8.39
CA LYS A 67 6.84 8.71 -9.76
C LYS A 67 7.92 7.66 -9.88
N LEU A 68 8.14 7.18 -11.11
CA LEU A 68 9.20 6.21 -11.42
C LEU A 68 10.55 6.77 -11.00
N GLY A 69 11.25 6.05 -10.13
CA GLY A 69 12.55 6.48 -9.60
C GLY A 69 12.47 7.64 -8.61
N SER A 70 11.27 7.90 -8.06
CA SER A 70 11.14 8.83 -6.94
C SER A 70 12.00 8.39 -5.74
N PRO A 71 12.42 9.33 -4.87
CA PRO A 71 13.20 8.99 -3.68
C PRO A 71 12.52 7.95 -2.78
N LEU A 72 11.19 8.02 -2.61
CA LEU A 72 10.44 7.03 -1.84
C LEU A 72 10.45 5.67 -2.52
N GLU A 73 10.19 5.59 -3.83
CA GLU A 73 10.24 4.31 -4.55
C GLU A 73 11.63 3.67 -4.50
N THR A 74 12.68 4.46 -4.68
CA THR A 74 14.06 3.99 -4.61
C THR A 74 14.37 3.43 -3.22
N PHE A 75 13.94 4.13 -2.17
CA PHE A 75 14.08 3.66 -0.80
C PHE A 75 13.30 2.36 -0.55
N MET A 76 12.03 2.29 -0.97
CA MET A 76 11.19 1.10 -0.80
C MET A 76 11.78 -0.14 -1.49
N LEU A 77 12.39 0.04 -2.66
CA LEU A 77 13.10 -1.01 -3.37
C LEU A 77 14.40 -1.41 -2.65
N GLN A 78 15.24 -0.45 -2.28
CA GLN A 78 16.55 -0.74 -1.69
C GLN A 78 16.49 -1.27 -0.26
N SER A 79 15.54 -0.81 0.55
CA SER A 79 15.45 -1.14 1.96
C SER A 79 14.55 -2.33 2.26
N PHE A 80 13.58 -2.63 1.39
CA PHE A 80 12.58 -3.68 1.64
C PHE A 80 12.37 -4.63 0.45
N ASP A 81 13.10 -4.45 -0.65
CA ASP A 81 12.94 -5.24 -1.88
C ASP A 81 11.48 -5.24 -2.40
N THR A 82 10.83 -4.08 -2.27
CA THR A 82 9.43 -3.91 -2.71
C THR A 82 9.33 -3.07 -3.98
N ARG A 83 8.31 -3.35 -4.78
CA ARG A 83 7.96 -2.56 -5.97
C ARG A 83 6.57 -1.93 -5.83
N LEU A 84 6.32 -0.87 -6.58
CA LEU A 84 5.00 -0.26 -6.65
C LEU A 84 4.06 -1.09 -7.54
N PHE A 85 2.93 -1.52 -6.99
CA PHE A 85 1.85 -2.21 -7.71
C PHE A 85 0.73 -1.27 -8.18
N SER A 86 0.53 -0.14 -7.49
CA SER A 86 -0.52 0.82 -7.86
C SER A 86 -0.20 1.51 -9.19
N PRO A 87 -1.21 1.81 -10.03
CA PRO A 87 -1.02 2.61 -11.23
C PRO A 87 -0.43 3.98 -10.90
N ARG A 88 0.36 4.54 -11.82
CA ARG A 88 0.90 5.90 -11.69
C ARG A 88 -0.08 6.95 -12.20
N GLU A 89 -1.32 6.83 -11.76
CA GLU A 89 -2.40 7.72 -12.10
C GLU A 89 -2.84 8.50 -10.87
N SER A 90 -3.50 9.63 -11.10
CA SER A 90 -3.93 10.55 -10.03
C SER A 90 -4.80 9.83 -8.99
N THR A 91 -4.32 9.83 -7.74
CA THR A 91 -5.01 9.28 -6.56
C THR A 91 -5.70 10.36 -5.73
N THR A 92 -5.56 11.63 -6.11
CA THR A 92 -6.32 12.74 -5.52
C THR A 92 -7.00 13.61 -6.57
N ASN A 93 -8.01 14.38 -6.17
CA ASN A 93 -8.66 15.37 -7.03
C ASN A 93 -7.74 16.54 -7.43
N ALA A 94 -6.64 16.75 -6.70
CA ALA A 94 -5.57 17.70 -7.07
C ALA A 94 -4.59 17.14 -8.12
N ARG A 95 -4.86 15.95 -8.68
CA ARG A 95 -4.02 15.26 -9.66
C ARG A 95 -2.65 14.84 -9.13
N THR A 96 -2.52 14.61 -7.83
CA THR A 96 -1.31 14.04 -7.24
C THR A 96 -1.37 12.51 -7.23
N VAL A 97 -0.19 11.88 -7.20
CA VAL A 97 -0.01 10.42 -7.10
C VAL A 97 0.75 10.15 -5.80
N ILE A 98 0.03 10.10 -4.68
CA ILE A 98 0.62 10.01 -3.32
C ILE A 98 0.10 8.82 -2.53
N ASP A 99 -1.10 8.34 -2.84
CA ASP A 99 -1.60 7.05 -2.35
C ASP A 99 -1.04 5.91 -3.20
N GLY A 100 -0.58 4.83 -2.57
CA GLY A 100 -0.01 3.71 -3.32
C GLY A 100 0.01 2.39 -2.58
N VAL A 101 0.40 1.36 -3.33
CA VAL A 101 0.58 -0.01 -2.84
C VAL A 101 1.96 -0.48 -3.26
N PHE A 102 2.88 -0.57 -2.31
CA PHE A 102 4.15 -1.27 -2.47
C PHE A 102 4.00 -2.73 -2.06
N GLY A 103 4.87 -3.60 -2.53
CA GLY A 103 4.97 -4.92 -1.96
C GLY A 103 6.03 -5.81 -2.61
N ARG A 104 6.27 -6.93 -1.95
CA ARG A 104 7.03 -8.07 -2.44
C ARG A 104 6.09 -9.26 -2.36
N ILE A 105 5.74 -9.82 -3.51
CA ILE A 105 4.79 -10.93 -3.62
C ILE A 105 5.29 -11.88 -4.70
N GLU A 106 5.45 -13.14 -4.33
CA GLU A 106 5.91 -14.22 -5.21
C GLU A 106 4.76 -15.18 -5.54
N ASP A 107 3.87 -15.46 -4.59
CA ASP A 107 2.85 -16.51 -4.73
C ASP A 107 1.49 -16.00 -5.26
N TYR A 108 1.38 -14.69 -5.49
CA TYR A 108 0.10 -14.06 -5.85
C TYR A 108 0.24 -13.05 -7.00
N ASN A 109 -0.82 -12.93 -7.78
CA ASN A 109 -1.04 -11.80 -8.66
C ASN A 109 -1.75 -10.67 -7.89
N VAL A 110 -1.26 -9.44 -8.09
CA VAL A 110 -1.81 -8.23 -7.47
C VAL A 110 -2.24 -7.26 -8.56
N GLU A 111 -3.52 -6.92 -8.56
CA GLU A 111 -4.08 -5.87 -9.40
C GLU A 111 -4.57 -4.73 -8.51
N VAL A 112 -4.26 -3.49 -8.89
CA VAL A 112 -4.68 -2.30 -8.15
C VAL A 112 -5.45 -1.37 -9.09
N PHE A 113 -6.63 -0.96 -8.65
CA PHE A 113 -7.56 -0.13 -9.39
C PHE A 113 -7.82 1.17 -8.63
N ILE A 114 -7.85 2.29 -9.35
CA ILE A 114 -8.22 3.60 -8.80
C ILE A 114 -9.65 3.89 -9.21
N TYR A 115 -10.50 4.25 -8.24
CA TYR A 115 -11.89 4.61 -8.48
C TYR A 115 -12.14 6.08 -8.20
N GLU A 116 -12.95 6.73 -9.04
CA GLU A 116 -13.39 8.10 -8.79
C GLU A 116 -14.27 8.17 -7.54
N SER A 117 -14.04 9.21 -6.73
CA SER A 117 -14.85 9.48 -5.54
C SER A 117 -15.26 10.95 -5.51
N TYR A 118 -16.56 11.18 -5.42
CA TYR A 118 -17.13 12.52 -5.29
C TYR A 118 -17.26 12.96 -3.84
N ALA A 119 -16.97 12.08 -2.88
CA ALA A 119 -17.15 12.31 -1.44
C ALA A 119 -15.82 12.52 -0.68
N SER A 120 -14.68 12.39 -1.35
CA SER A 120 -13.35 12.47 -0.75
C SER A 120 -12.38 13.17 -1.70
N HIS A 121 -11.39 13.86 -1.13
CA HIS A 121 -10.28 14.40 -1.91
C HIS A 121 -9.38 13.28 -2.48
N HIS A 122 -9.22 12.19 -1.72
CA HIS A 122 -8.50 10.98 -2.15
C HIS A 122 -9.46 10.02 -2.84
N LYS A 123 -8.94 9.36 -3.87
CA LYS A 123 -9.59 8.33 -4.67
C LYS A 123 -9.34 6.95 -4.04
N PRO A 124 -10.38 6.13 -3.84
CA PRO A 124 -10.21 4.78 -3.32
C PRO A 124 -9.30 3.92 -4.20
N LEU A 125 -8.35 3.24 -3.56
CA LEU A 125 -7.60 2.14 -4.15
C LEU A 125 -8.31 0.82 -3.82
N VAL A 126 -8.60 0.03 -4.85
CA VAL A 126 -9.14 -1.32 -4.73
C VAL A 126 -8.06 -2.30 -5.14
N ILE A 127 -7.74 -3.23 -4.25
CA ILE A 127 -6.70 -4.24 -4.47
C ILE A 127 -7.37 -5.58 -4.64
N ARG A 128 -7.03 -6.26 -5.73
CA ARG A 128 -7.41 -7.64 -5.97
C ARG A 128 -6.15 -8.50 -5.88
N VAL A 129 -6.19 -9.48 -4.98
CA VAL A 129 -5.14 -10.48 -4.84
C VAL A 129 -5.71 -11.85 -5.17
N HIS A 130 -5.00 -12.62 -5.97
CA HIS A 130 -5.36 -14.00 -6.31
C HIS A 130 -4.09 -14.85 -6.43
N GLU A 131 -4.20 -16.12 -6.06
CA GLU A 131 -3.10 -17.09 -6.20
C GLU A 131 -2.72 -17.25 -7.67
N LEU A 132 -1.44 -17.53 -7.91
CA LEU A 132 -0.91 -17.86 -9.24
C LEU A 132 -1.46 -19.18 -9.78
#